data_AF-A0A7I9VCR3-F1
#
_entry.id   AF-A0A7I9VCR3-F1
#
_cell.length_a   1.000
_cell.length_b   1.000
_cell.length_c   1.000
_cell.angle_alpha   90.00
_cell.angle_beta   90.00
_cell.angle_gamma   90.00
#
_symmetry.space_group_name_H-M   'P 1'
#
loop_
_entity.id
_entity.type
_entity.pdbx_description
1 polymer ?
#
loop_
_entity_poly.entity_id
_entity_poly.type
_entity_poly.pdbx_seq_one_letter_code
_entity_poly.pdbx_strand_id
1 'polypeptide(L)'
;MIDSTPGVPGGDITTEFGVVRRLPTTSRIDADVDDDFDLDLFQAGFGDANVRLRTFPPSWARHHATTVMQSEPLVDDDAPSYTRGYRAAAYGYLRHCLD
;
A
#
# COMPACT_ATOMS: atom_id res chain seq x y z
N MET A 1 -35.05 -37.96 8.12
CA MET A 1 -35.44 -36.69 7.48
C MET A 1 -34.81 -35.58 8.28
N ILE A 2 -33.76 -34.96 7.76
CA ILE A 2 -33.13 -33.78 8.36
C ILE A 2 -33.77 -32.56 7.70
N ASP A 3 -34.42 -31.75 8.52
CA ASP A 3 -35.01 -30.47 8.16
C ASP A 3 -33.94 -29.37 8.22
N SER A 4 -34.17 -28.34 7.42
CA SER A 4 -33.18 -27.38 6.92
C SER A 4 -32.79 -26.34 7.97
N THR A 5 -31.52 -25.91 7.96
CA THR A 5 -31.16 -24.55 8.41
C THR A 5 -30.23 -23.92 7.37
N PRO A 6 -30.57 -22.70 6.86
CA PRO A 6 -29.88 -22.09 5.74
C PRO A 6 -28.58 -21.40 6.18
N GLY A 7 -27.64 -21.31 5.25
CA GLY A 7 -26.28 -20.85 5.48
C GLY A 7 -26.14 -19.42 6.00
N VAL A 8 -25.20 -19.26 6.92
CA VAL A 8 -24.50 -18.00 7.23
C VAL A 8 -23.00 -18.29 7.10
N PRO A 9 -22.29 -17.78 6.07
CA PRO A 9 -20.86 -18.06 5.93
C PRO A 9 -20.06 -17.08 6.78
N GLY A 10 -19.79 -17.46 8.03
CA GLY A 10 -18.94 -16.69 8.96
C GLY A 10 -18.30 -17.53 10.05
N GLY A 11 -18.13 -18.84 9.84
CA GLY A 11 -17.57 -19.76 10.84
C GLY A 11 -16.08 -20.06 10.64
N ASP A 12 -15.37 -20.18 11.76
CA ASP A 12 -13.98 -20.67 11.81
C ASP A 12 -13.86 -22.07 11.16
N ILE A 13 -12.74 -22.33 10.48
CA ILE A 13 -12.50 -23.62 9.83
C ILE A 13 -11.84 -24.55 10.84
N THR A 14 -12.57 -25.57 11.28
CA THR A 14 -12.00 -26.63 12.12
C THR A 14 -11.30 -27.67 11.25
N THR A 15 -10.04 -27.97 11.57
CA THR A 15 -9.24 -29.05 10.96
C THR A 15 -8.80 -30.05 12.02
N GLU A 16 -8.30 -31.22 11.60
CA GLU A 16 -7.74 -32.24 12.50
C GLU A 16 -6.53 -31.76 13.32
N PHE A 17 -5.90 -30.66 12.90
CA PHE A 17 -4.76 -30.03 13.56
C PHE A 17 -5.15 -28.80 14.42
N GLY A 18 -6.43 -28.46 14.48
CA GLY A 18 -6.95 -27.34 15.27
C GLY A 18 -7.91 -26.42 14.52
N VAL A 19 -8.45 -25.43 15.23
CA VAL A 19 -9.37 -24.43 14.70
C VAL A 19 -8.58 -23.29 14.07
N VAL A 20 -8.70 -23.11 12.76
CA VAL A 20 -8.16 -21.97 12.03
C VAL A 20 -9.22 -20.87 12.04
N ARG A 21 -8.98 -19.86 12.86
CA ARG A 21 -9.80 -18.64 12.86
C ARG A 21 -9.61 -17.94 11.52
N ARG A 22 -10.68 -17.82 10.71
CA ARG A 22 -10.62 -16.95 9.54
C ARG A 22 -10.55 -15.52 10.08
N LEU A 23 -9.39 -14.88 9.94
CA LEU A 23 -9.30 -13.43 10.13
C LEU A 23 -10.35 -12.80 9.21
N PRO A 24 -11.29 -12.00 9.73
CA PRO A 24 -12.21 -11.29 8.87
C PRO A 24 -11.37 -10.49 7.88
N THR A 25 -11.57 -10.73 6.57
CA THR A 25 -10.93 -9.97 5.48
C THR A 25 -11.27 -8.49 5.52
N THR A 26 -12.16 -8.08 6.43
CA THR A 26 -12.30 -6.72 6.89
C THR A 26 -11.47 -6.54 8.17
N SER A 27 -10.15 -6.39 8.01
CA SER A 27 -9.43 -5.57 8.98
C SER A 27 -10.00 -4.16 8.83
N ARG A 28 -11.02 -3.83 9.62
CA ARG A 28 -11.13 -2.47 10.12
C ARG A 28 -9.81 -2.24 10.84
N ILE A 29 -8.88 -1.63 10.12
CA ILE A 29 -7.73 -1.01 10.74
C ILE A 29 -8.38 0.10 11.54
N ASP A 30 -8.58 -0.11 12.84
CA ASP A 30 -8.82 0.98 13.79
C ASP A 30 -7.49 1.75 13.95
N ALA A 31 -6.95 2.23 12.84
CA ALA A 31 -6.12 3.41 12.83
C ALA A 31 -7.11 4.56 12.79
N ASP A 32 -6.80 5.65 13.46
CA ASP A 32 -7.32 6.94 13.01
C ASP A 32 -7.24 6.92 11.48
N VAL A 33 -8.40 6.86 10.82
CA VAL A 33 -8.46 7.00 9.37
C VAL A 33 -7.72 8.30 9.17
N ASP A 34 -6.59 8.23 8.47
CA ASP A 34 -5.88 9.43 8.09
C ASP A 34 -6.89 10.19 7.23
N ASP A 35 -7.67 11.06 7.87
CA ASP A 35 -8.82 11.71 7.25
C ASP A 35 -8.35 12.61 6.10
N ASP A 36 -7.05 12.95 6.09
CA ASP A 36 -6.34 13.68 5.05
C ASP A 36 -5.70 12.76 3.99
N PHE A 37 -5.94 11.44 4.06
CA PHE A 37 -5.48 10.49 3.04
C PHE A 37 -6.43 10.48 1.84
N ASP A 38 -5.92 11.04 0.74
CA ASP A 38 -6.56 11.06 -0.56
C ASP A 38 -5.94 9.98 -1.46
N LEU A 39 -6.72 8.95 -1.77
CA LEU A 39 -6.29 7.82 -2.59
C LEU A 39 -5.96 8.24 -4.03
N ASP A 40 -6.70 9.18 -4.61
CA ASP A 40 -6.50 9.61 -5.99
C ASP A 40 -5.22 10.43 -6.11
N LEU A 41 -4.95 11.32 -5.14
CA LEU A 41 -3.67 12.03 -5.05
C LEU A 41 -2.50 11.07 -4.84
N PHE A 42 -2.66 10.07 -3.98
CA PHE A 42 -1.65 9.02 -3.81
C PHE A 42 -1.36 8.29 -5.13
N GLN A 43 -2.39 7.86 -5.86
CA GLN A 43 -2.24 7.18 -7.13
C GLN A 43 -1.58 8.08 -8.20
N ALA A 44 -1.94 9.37 -8.23
CA ALA A 44 -1.30 10.35 -9.10
C ALA A 44 0.20 10.47 -8.81
N GLY A 45 0.58 10.65 -7.55
CA GLY A 45 1.99 10.74 -7.15
C GLY A 45 2.78 9.47 -7.46
N PHE A 46 2.17 8.30 -7.22
CA PHE A 46 2.77 7.01 -7.55
C PHE A 46 2.97 6.84 -9.07
N GLY A 47 1.97 7.22 -9.87
CA GLY A 47 2.02 7.19 -11.34
C GLY A 47 3.12 8.10 -11.88
N ASP A 48 3.14 9.37 -11.44
CA ASP A 48 4.10 10.37 -11.90
C ASP A 48 5.54 10.01 -11.54
N ALA A 49 5.77 9.46 -10.34
CA ALA A 49 7.07 8.93 -9.96
C ALA A 49 7.54 7.81 -10.91
N ASN A 50 6.66 6.85 -11.22
CA ASN A 50 7.00 5.75 -12.13
C ASN A 50 7.29 6.24 -13.55
N VAL A 51 6.49 7.19 -14.06
CA VAL A 51 6.74 7.81 -15.37
C VAL A 51 8.11 8.48 -15.35
N ARG A 52 8.41 9.30 -14.34
CA ARG A 52 9.67 10.02 -14.24
C ARG A 52 10.87 9.06 -14.12
N LEU A 53 10.80 8.04 -13.27
CA LEU A 53 11.88 7.07 -13.10
C LEU A 53 12.20 6.32 -14.39
N ARG A 54 11.19 6.00 -15.21
CA ARG A 54 11.37 5.35 -16.53
C ARG A 54 12.02 6.26 -17.57
N THR A 55 11.97 7.59 -17.40
CA THR A 55 12.64 8.53 -18.33
C THR A 55 14.14 8.65 -18.10
N PHE A 56 14.64 8.22 -16.94
CA PHE A 56 16.05 8.36 -16.59
C PHE A 56 16.87 7.12 -16.99
N PRO A 57 18.17 7.29 -17.27
CA PRO A 57 19.12 6.18 -17.20
C PRO A 57 19.07 5.50 -15.82
N PRO A 58 19.33 4.19 -15.71
CA PRO A 58 19.16 3.44 -14.45
C PRO A 58 19.91 4.02 -13.25
N SER A 59 21.14 4.49 -13.43
CA SER A 59 21.93 5.11 -12.35
C SER A 59 21.33 6.42 -11.86
N TRP A 60 20.74 7.22 -12.76
CA TRP A 60 20.08 8.47 -12.43
C TRP A 60 18.72 8.23 -11.78
N ALA A 61 17.96 7.25 -12.27
CA ALA A 61 16.71 6.82 -11.62
C ALA A 61 16.95 6.38 -10.17
N ARG A 62 18.02 5.60 -9.95
CA ARG A 62 18.44 5.17 -8.62
C ARG A 62 18.86 6.33 -7.73
N HIS A 63 19.67 7.24 -8.26
CA HIS A 63 20.09 8.44 -7.55
C HIS A 63 18.88 9.27 -7.16
N HIS A 64 17.98 9.55 -8.10
CA HIS A 64 16.73 10.28 -7.87
C HIS A 64 15.86 9.62 -6.79
N ALA A 65 15.62 8.31 -6.89
CA ALA A 65 14.85 7.58 -5.89
C ALA A 65 15.52 7.61 -4.49
N THR A 66 16.86 7.54 -4.44
CA THR A 66 17.62 7.65 -3.19
C THR A 66 17.47 9.04 -2.57
N THR A 67 17.63 10.09 -3.37
CA THR A 67 17.47 11.48 -2.94
C THR A 67 16.07 11.73 -2.39
N VAL A 68 15.03 11.26 -3.09
CA VAL A 68 13.64 11.35 -2.63
C VAL A 68 13.46 10.72 -1.26
N MET A 69 14.03 9.52 -1.03
CA MET A 69 13.92 8.83 0.25
C MET A 69 14.73 9.49 1.38
N GLN A 70 15.83 10.17 1.05
CA GLN A 70 16.67 10.90 2.00
C GLN A 70 16.12 12.28 2.35
N SER A 71 15.31 12.89 1.48
CA SER A 71 14.60 14.13 1.80
C SER A 71 13.48 13.85 2.81
N GLU A 72 13.38 14.66 3.85
CA GLU A 72 12.20 14.67 4.71
C GLU A 72 11.01 15.29 3.96
N PRO A 73 9.79 14.72 4.07
CA PRO A 73 8.59 15.38 3.60
C PRO A 73 8.44 16.75 4.27
N LEU A 74 7.89 17.73 3.54
CA LEU A 74 7.61 19.03 4.11
C LEU A 74 6.53 18.90 5.19
N VAL A 75 6.69 19.61 6.30
CA VAL A 75 5.72 19.62 7.41
C VAL A 75 4.39 20.24 6.94
N ASP A 76 4.47 21.25 6.07
CA ASP A 76 3.32 21.95 5.49
C ASP A 76 3.10 21.54 4.03
N ASP A 77 3.20 20.25 3.73
CA ASP A 77 2.91 19.74 2.39
C ASP A 77 1.42 19.90 2.06
N ASP A 78 1.10 20.72 1.06
CA ASP A 78 -0.27 20.94 0.58
C ASP A 78 -0.90 19.66 -0.03
N ALA A 79 -0.09 18.66 -0.37
CA ALA A 79 -0.54 17.40 -0.98
C ALA A 79 0.21 16.18 -0.39
N PRO A 80 0.04 15.90 0.92
CA PRO A 80 0.82 14.88 1.61
C PRO A 80 0.59 13.47 1.02
N SER A 81 -0.63 13.20 0.55
CA SER A 81 -0.99 11.94 -0.10
C SER A 81 -0.26 11.75 -1.43
N TYR A 82 -0.11 12.80 -2.24
CA TYR A 82 0.68 12.77 -3.47
C TYR A 82 2.15 12.47 -3.18
N THR A 83 2.75 13.18 -2.20
CA THR A 83 4.14 12.96 -1.79
C THR A 83 4.36 11.53 -1.28
N ARG A 84 3.42 10.98 -0.51
CA ARG A 84 3.47 9.58 -0.07
C ARG A 84 3.46 8.60 -1.25
N GLY A 85 2.57 8.81 -2.22
CA GLY A 85 2.50 7.99 -3.44
C GLY A 85 3.81 8.03 -4.23
N TYR A 86 4.35 9.24 -4.40
CA TYR A 86 5.62 9.45 -5.09
C TYR A 86 6.78 8.72 -4.41
N ARG A 87 6.87 8.83 -3.08
CA ARG A 87 7.89 8.13 -2.27
C ARG A 87 7.71 6.61 -2.30
N ALA A 88 6.48 6.12 -2.30
CA ALA A 88 6.21 4.68 -2.39
C ALA A 88 6.73 4.08 -3.70
N ALA A 89 6.55 4.77 -4.83
CA ALA A 89 7.13 4.35 -6.11
C ALA A 89 8.66 4.39 -6.10
N ALA A 90 9.27 5.44 -5.53
CA ALA A 90 10.72 5.54 -5.38
C ALA A 90 11.30 4.40 -4.52
N TYR A 91 10.66 4.09 -3.39
CA TYR A 91 11.03 2.96 -2.54
C TYR A 91 10.93 1.62 -3.30
N GLY A 92 9.82 1.39 -4.01
CA GLY A 92 9.62 0.19 -4.82
C GLY A 92 10.71 0.02 -5.88
N TYR A 93 11.08 1.12 -6.55
CA TYR A 93 12.19 1.13 -7.52
C TYR A 93 13.51 0.68 -6.89
N LEU A 94 13.88 1.24 -5.73
CA LEU A 94 15.11 0.87 -5.03
C LEU A 94 15.13 -0.58 -4.55
N ARG A 95 13.96 -1.19 -4.29
CA ARG A 95 13.88 -2.56 -3.78
C ARG A 95 13.83 -3.62 -4.87
N HIS A 96 13.21 -3.31 -6.01
CA HIS A 96 12.88 -4.30 -7.03
C HIS A 96 13.59 -4.10 -8.37
N CYS A 97 14.14 -2.91 -8.66
CA CYS A 97 14.98 -2.68 -9.84
C CYS A 97 16.48 -2.87 -9.51
N LEU A 98 16.79 -3.68 -8.50
CA LEU A 98 18.14 -4.15 -8.19
C LEU A 98 18.49 -5.29 -9.13
N ASP A 99 18.87 -4.95 -10.36
CA ASP A 99 19.72 -5.78 -11.22
C ASP A 99 21.18 -5.38 -11.06
#